data_AF-A0A739PDJ4-F1
#
_entry.id   AF-A0A739PDJ4-F1
#
_cell.length_a   1.000
_cell.length_b   1.000
_cell.length_c   1.000
_cell.angle_alpha   90.00
_cell.angle_beta   90.00
_cell.angle_gamma   90.00
#
_symmetry.space_group_name_H-M   'P 1'
#
loop_
_entity.id
_entity.type
_entity.pdbx_description
1 polymer ?
#
loop_
_entity_poly.entity_id
_entity_poly.type
_entity_poly.pdbx_seq_one_letter_code
_entity_poly.pdbx_strand_id
1 'polypeptide(L)'
;MDKYNLKDALLFISRGDTHEILIETNQRTRPDVQSNLQELLKLYPDINPKVVSLSELQEAGQDEKNRGPKERIIHLKDLADVSESEKKVLSYFETARKLGASDIHFLISESIFKVRMRIFGELQTVDEDQPALGYSLCATAILSMADVTETSFFPQREQDARLSPQLMRKIGGFAPIFPDTCY
;
A
#
# COMPACT_ATOMS: atom_id res chain seq x y z
N MET A 1 12.12 -13.18 -6.38
CA MET A 1 13.16 -12.17 -6.68
C MET A 1 14.48 -12.49 -5.96
N ASP A 2 14.77 -13.76 -5.64
CA ASP A 2 15.91 -14.16 -4.79
C ASP A 2 17.14 -14.67 -5.55
N LYS A 3 17.10 -14.71 -6.88
CA LYS A 3 18.13 -15.37 -7.69
C LYS A 3 19.54 -14.78 -7.50
N TYR A 4 19.63 -13.48 -7.20
CA TYR A 4 20.90 -12.75 -7.08
C TYR A 4 21.32 -12.46 -5.64
N ASN A 5 20.47 -12.77 -4.65
CA ASN A 5 20.72 -12.43 -3.26
C ASN A 5 21.63 -13.48 -2.60
N LEU A 6 22.88 -13.09 -2.38
CA LEU A 6 23.84 -13.84 -1.57
C LEU A 6 23.82 -13.24 -0.17
N LYS A 7 23.21 -13.96 0.79
CA LYS A 7 22.96 -13.49 2.17
C LYS A 7 24.21 -12.97 2.89
N ASP A 8 25.39 -13.34 2.43
CA ASP A 8 26.69 -13.04 2.99
C ASP A 8 27.51 -12.03 2.18
N ALA A 9 27.05 -11.62 0.98
CA ALA A 9 27.93 -10.92 0.04
C ALA A 9 27.25 -9.94 -0.94
N LEU A 10 26.01 -10.16 -1.35
CA LEU A 10 25.34 -9.36 -2.38
C LEU A 10 23.84 -9.28 -2.10
N LEU A 11 23.33 -8.08 -1.96
CA LEU A 11 21.91 -7.82 -1.78
C LEU A 11 21.41 -6.88 -2.87
N PHE A 12 20.48 -7.36 -3.68
CA PHE A 12 19.75 -6.57 -4.65
C PHE A 12 18.39 -6.19 -4.07
N ILE A 13 18.16 -4.88 -4.01
CA ILE A 13 16.95 -4.27 -3.48
C ILE A 13 16.22 -3.59 -4.62
N SER A 14 14.99 -4.02 -4.92
CA SER A 14 14.13 -3.38 -5.91
C SER A 14 12.97 -2.69 -5.19
N ARG A 15 12.93 -1.36 -5.27
CA ARG A 15 11.97 -0.47 -4.63
C ARG A 15 11.17 0.27 -5.71
N GLY A 16 10.19 -0.39 -6.34
CA GLY A 16 9.42 0.23 -7.44
C GLY A 16 10.35 0.50 -8.62
N ASP A 17 10.46 1.76 -9.07
CA ASP A 17 11.40 2.14 -10.13
C ASP A 17 12.85 2.33 -9.63
N THR A 18 13.04 2.43 -8.31
CA THR A 18 14.37 2.57 -7.72
C THR A 18 14.98 1.20 -7.44
N HIS A 19 16.24 1.03 -7.81
CA HIS A 19 16.95 -0.22 -7.67
C HIS A 19 18.29 0.06 -6.98
N GLU A 20 18.62 -0.71 -5.97
CA GLU A 20 19.84 -0.58 -5.18
C GLU A 20 20.59 -1.92 -5.17
N ILE A 21 21.91 -1.85 -5.37
CA ILE A 21 22.80 -3.00 -5.29
C ILE A 21 23.77 -2.75 -4.14
N LEU A 22 23.72 -3.61 -3.12
CA LEU A 22 24.63 -3.58 -1.98
C LEU A 22 25.61 -4.76 -2.06
N ILE A 23 26.90 -4.46 -1.88
CA ILE A 23 27.97 -5.46 -1.93
C ILE A 23 28.75 -5.41 -0.61
N GLU A 24 29.00 -6.57 -0.02
CA GLU A 24 29.83 -6.65 1.18
C GLU A 24 31.31 -6.36 0.84
N THR A 25 31.95 -5.53 1.67
CA THR A 25 33.29 -4.99 1.45
C THR A 25 34.37 -6.06 1.28
N ASN A 26 34.32 -7.12 2.08
CA ASN A 26 35.31 -8.19 2.13
C ASN A 26 35.06 -9.29 1.09
N GLN A 27 33.83 -9.46 0.62
CA GLN A 27 33.43 -10.48 -0.36
C GLN A 27 33.35 -9.94 -1.79
N ARG A 28 33.62 -8.64 -2.02
CA ARG A 28 33.52 -8.03 -3.35
C ARG A 28 34.38 -8.67 -4.44
N THR A 29 35.48 -9.34 -4.10
CA THR A 29 36.38 -9.99 -5.07
C THR A 29 36.00 -11.43 -5.37
N ARG A 30 34.95 -11.95 -4.72
CA ARG A 30 34.51 -13.33 -4.89
C ARG A 30 33.95 -13.51 -6.32
N PRO A 31 34.36 -14.56 -7.06
CA PRO A 31 33.98 -14.72 -8.47
C PRO A 31 32.46 -14.78 -8.71
N ASP A 32 31.72 -15.42 -7.83
CA ASP A 32 30.25 -15.53 -7.86
C ASP A 32 29.56 -14.17 -7.66
N VAL A 33 30.06 -13.35 -6.72
CA VAL A 33 29.58 -11.99 -6.46
C VAL A 33 29.83 -11.10 -7.69
N GLN A 34 31.01 -11.21 -8.29
CA GLN A 34 31.38 -10.47 -9.50
C GLN A 34 30.52 -10.87 -10.71
N SER A 35 30.26 -12.16 -10.91
CA SER A 35 29.36 -12.64 -11.97
C SER A 35 27.94 -12.10 -11.79
N ASN A 36 27.37 -12.22 -10.59
CA ASN A 36 26.02 -11.72 -10.30
C ASN A 36 25.93 -10.20 -10.39
N LEU A 37 26.95 -9.48 -9.93
CA LEU A 37 27.04 -8.03 -10.03
C LEU A 37 27.07 -7.57 -11.50
N GLN A 38 27.85 -8.25 -12.35
CA GLN A 38 27.90 -7.92 -13.77
C GLN A 38 26.57 -8.18 -14.47
N GLU A 39 25.84 -9.24 -14.10
CA GLU A 39 24.49 -9.47 -14.61
C GLU A 39 23.53 -8.37 -14.18
N LEU A 40 23.58 -7.94 -12.91
CA LEU A 40 22.76 -6.84 -12.39
C LEU A 40 23.08 -5.51 -13.06
N LEU A 41 24.36 -5.19 -13.29
CA LEU A 41 24.78 -3.97 -13.99
C LEU A 41 24.41 -3.97 -15.49
N LYS A 42 24.30 -5.14 -16.12
CA LYS A 42 23.77 -5.25 -17.50
C LYS A 42 22.27 -4.98 -17.56
N LEU A 43 21.53 -5.44 -16.56
CA LEU A 43 20.08 -5.22 -16.46
C LEU A 43 19.74 -3.81 -16.00
N TYR A 44 20.61 -3.21 -15.19
CA TYR A 44 20.41 -1.90 -14.58
C TYR A 44 21.69 -1.05 -14.65
N PRO A 45 22.00 -0.47 -15.82
CA PRO A 45 23.26 0.26 -16.04
C PRO A 45 23.35 1.58 -15.27
N ASP A 46 22.22 2.14 -14.85
CA ASP A 46 22.15 3.44 -14.15
C ASP A 46 22.36 3.33 -12.64
N ILE A 47 22.49 2.11 -12.09
CA ILE A 47 22.71 1.90 -10.65
C ILE A 47 24.21 1.90 -10.36
N ASN A 48 24.62 2.71 -9.39
CA ASN A 48 25.96 2.62 -8.82
C ASN A 48 25.96 1.67 -7.60
N PRO A 49 26.67 0.54 -7.60
CA PRO A 49 26.70 -0.38 -6.48
C PRO A 49 27.33 0.24 -5.23
N LYS A 50 26.67 0.09 -4.09
CA LYS A 50 27.18 0.58 -2.81
C LYS A 50 27.91 -0.53 -2.07
N VAL A 51 29.15 -0.25 -1.69
CA VAL A 51 29.95 -1.14 -0.86
C VAL A 51 29.61 -0.87 0.60
N VAL A 52 29.21 -1.91 1.33
CA VAL A 52 28.75 -1.85 2.73
C VAL A 52 29.45 -2.93 3.58
N SER A 53 29.37 -2.80 4.89
CA SER A 53 29.83 -3.84 5.84
C SER A 53 28.82 -4.98 5.93
N LEU A 54 29.26 -6.13 6.46
CA LEU A 54 28.37 -7.28 6.69
C LEU A 54 27.20 -6.95 7.62
N SER A 55 27.43 -6.12 8.65
CA SER A 55 26.38 -5.65 9.57
C SER A 55 25.33 -4.83 8.83
N GLU A 56 25.75 -3.86 8.02
CA GLU A 56 24.83 -3.03 7.22
C GLU A 56 24.06 -3.86 6.17
N LEU A 57 24.70 -4.88 5.56
CA LEU A 57 24.04 -5.77 4.60
C LEU A 57 22.99 -6.65 5.28
N GLN A 58 23.27 -7.11 6.50
CA GLN A 58 22.31 -7.88 7.30
C GLN A 58 21.15 -7.03 7.82
N GLU A 59 21.42 -5.80 8.27
CA GLU A 59 20.40 -4.83 8.66
C GLU A 59 19.48 -4.51 7.47
N ALA A 60 20.05 -4.20 6.30
CA ALA A 60 19.26 -3.96 5.08
C ALA A 60 18.44 -5.20 4.66
N GLY A 61 18.99 -6.41 4.80
CA GLY A 61 18.28 -7.65 4.52
C GLY A 61 17.21 -8.03 5.55
N GLN A 62 17.33 -7.57 6.79
CA GLN A 62 16.30 -7.69 7.83
C GLN A 62 15.20 -6.66 7.63
N ASP A 63 15.54 -5.43 7.25
CA ASP A 63 14.58 -4.40 6.88
C ASP A 63 13.71 -4.84 5.68
N GLU A 64 14.29 -5.51 4.69
CA GLU A 64 13.54 -6.10 3.56
C GLU A 64 12.59 -7.23 4.01
N LYS A 65 12.91 -7.97 5.07
CA LYS A 65 12.08 -9.10 5.58
C LYS A 65 11.03 -8.70 6.61
N ASN A 66 11.34 -7.70 7.44
CA ASN A 66 10.44 -7.18 8.46
C ASN A 66 9.51 -6.09 7.91
N ARG A 67 9.80 -5.53 6.73
CA ARG A 67 8.85 -4.71 5.99
C ARG A 67 7.90 -5.64 5.24
N GLY A 68 6.77 -5.95 5.87
CA GLY A 68 5.53 -6.23 5.14
C GLY A 68 5.25 -5.15 4.07
N PRO A 69 4.30 -5.37 3.15
CA PRO A 69 4.12 -4.52 1.97
C PRO A 69 4.16 -3.04 2.35
N LYS A 70 5.19 -2.35 1.84
CA LYS A 70 5.64 -0.98 2.18
C LYS A 70 4.54 -0.07 2.72
N GLU A 71 4.89 0.78 3.70
CA GLU A 71 4.16 2.02 4.02
C GLU A 71 3.92 2.82 2.72
N ARG A 72 2.80 2.57 2.06
CA ARG A 72 2.35 3.33 0.90
C ARG A 72 1.74 4.61 1.45
N ILE A 73 2.58 5.59 1.76
CA ILE A 73 2.08 6.92 2.06
C ILE A 73 1.50 7.47 0.76
N ILE A 74 0.17 7.57 0.69
CA ILE A 74 -0.53 8.10 -0.49
C ILE A 74 -0.80 9.58 -0.21
N HIS A 75 -0.25 10.47 -1.03
CA HIS A 75 -0.57 11.90 -0.95
C HIS A 75 -1.73 12.22 -1.89
N LEU A 76 -2.49 13.27 -1.60
CA LEU A 76 -3.61 13.71 -2.44
C LEU A 76 -3.20 13.94 -3.92
N LYS A 77 -1.94 14.33 -4.16
CA LYS A 77 -1.38 14.57 -5.49
C LYS A 77 -1.17 13.28 -6.31
N ASP A 78 -1.08 12.14 -5.64
CA ASP A 78 -0.83 10.84 -6.27
C ASP A 78 -2.14 10.18 -6.73
N LEU A 79 -3.29 10.70 -6.30
CA LEU A 79 -4.60 10.25 -6.78
C LEU A 79 -4.88 10.89 -8.15
N ALA A 80 -4.51 10.19 -9.21
CA ALA A 80 -4.76 10.63 -10.59
C ALA A 80 -6.27 10.81 -10.88
N ASP A 81 -7.13 9.97 -10.30
CA ASP A 81 -8.57 9.91 -10.58
C ASP A 81 -9.43 10.01 -9.31
N VAL A 82 -9.22 11.08 -8.53
CA VAL A 82 -10.02 11.37 -7.31
C VAL A 82 -11.52 11.31 -7.63
N SER A 83 -11.96 11.93 -8.74
CA SER A 83 -13.38 11.99 -9.14
C SER A 83 -14.01 10.61 -9.36
N GLU A 84 -13.31 9.67 -10.01
CA GLU A 84 -13.85 8.32 -10.25
C GLU A 84 -13.82 7.47 -8.97
N SER A 85 -12.78 7.62 -8.15
CA SER A 85 -12.71 6.96 -6.84
C SER A 85 -13.82 7.48 -5.92
N GLU A 86 -14.07 8.79 -5.88
CA GLU A 86 -15.18 9.40 -5.12
C GLU A 86 -16.53 8.87 -5.56
N LYS A 87 -16.79 8.79 -6.87
CA LYS A 87 -18.02 8.19 -7.41
C LYS A 87 -18.17 6.74 -6.98
N LYS A 88 -17.09 5.96 -7.00
CA LYS A 88 -17.13 4.55 -6.58
C LYS A 88 -17.41 4.42 -5.09
N VAL A 89 -16.78 5.23 -4.23
CA VAL A 89 -17.09 5.28 -2.79
C VAL A 89 -18.56 5.67 -2.56
N LEU A 90 -19.07 6.69 -3.26
CA LEU A 90 -20.48 7.08 -3.23
C LEU A 90 -21.43 5.95 -3.63
N SER A 91 -21.06 5.16 -4.64
CA SER A 91 -21.88 4.02 -5.07
C SER A 91 -22.00 2.93 -4.00
N TYR A 92 -20.96 2.72 -3.19
CA TYR A 92 -21.03 1.80 -2.04
C TYR A 92 -21.93 2.35 -0.93
N PHE A 93 -21.93 3.66 -0.68
CA PHE A 93 -22.88 4.28 0.26
C PHE A 93 -24.33 4.11 -0.18
N GLU A 94 -24.62 4.32 -1.46
CA GLU A 94 -25.95 4.09 -2.00
C GLU A 94 -26.37 2.62 -1.88
N THR A 95 -25.44 1.70 -2.14
CA THR A 95 -25.66 0.25 -2.01
C THR A 95 -25.93 -0.14 -0.57
N ALA A 96 -25.12 0.33 0.37
CA ALA A 96 -25.33 0.14 1.80
C ALA A 96 -26.72 0.63 2.25
N ARG A 97 -27.13 1.82 1.80
CA ARG A 97 -28.47 2.35 2.08
C ARG A 97 -29.59 1.47 1.52
N LYS A 98 -29.46 1.00 0.28
CA LYS A 98 -30.46 0.11 -0.36
C LYS A 98 -30.57 -1.23 0.37
N LEU A 99 -29.46 -1.76 0.86
CA LEU A 99 -29.39 -3.03 1.57
C LEU A 99 -29.69 -2.91 3.07
N GLY A 100 -29.83 -1.69 3.61
CA GLY A 100 -30.01 -1.46 5.05
C GLY A 100 -28.77 -1.83 5.87
N ALA A 101 -27.58 -1.64 5.31
CA ALA A 101 -26.32 -1.92 5.98
C ALA A 101 -25.98 -0.84 7.01
N SER A 102 -25.46 -1.25 8.17
CA SER A 102 -24.98 -0.33 9.23
C SER A 102 -23.54 0.13 8.99
N ASP A 103 -22.70 -0.77 8.47
CA ASP A 103 -21.26 -0.56 8.34
C ASP A 103 -20.77 -0.99 6.96
N ILE A 104 -19.77 -0.29 6.44
CA ILE A 104 -19.01 -0.69 5.26
C ILE A 104 -17.57 -0.96 5.71
N HIS A 105 -17.06 -2.13 5.38
CA HIS A 105 -15.71 -2.57 5.67
C HIS A 105 -14.92 -2.72 4.37
N PHE A 106 -13.79 -2.04 4.30
CA PHE A 106 -12.79 -2.20 3.25
C PHE A 106 -11.66 -3.06 3.80
N LEU A 107 -11.46 -4.24 3.21
CA LEU A 107 -10.42 -5.20 3.61
C LEU A 107 -9.42 -5.37 2.47
N ILE A 108 -8.16 -5.00 2.69
CA ILE A 108 -7.13 -4.98 1.65
C ILE A 108 -6.02 -5.96 2.04
N SER A 109 -6.06 -7.15 1.45
CA SER A 109 -4.97 -8.11 1.57
C SER A 109 -3.92 -7.93 0.46
N GLU A 110 -2.82 -8.68 0.54
CA GLU A 110 -1.77 -8.66 -0.49
C GLU A 110 -2.27 -9.05 -1.89
N SER A 111 -3.30 -9.89 -1.97
CA SER A 111 -3.79 -10.46 -3.22
C SER A 111 -5.17 -9.96 -3.66
N ILE A 112 -6.01 -9.52 -2.72
CA ILE A 112 -7.38 -9.12 -3.01
C ILE A 112 -7.88 -8.01 -2.08
N PHE A 113 -8.64 -7.09 -2.66
CA PHE A 113 -9.47 -6.12 -1.94
C PHE A 113 -10.91 -6.64 -1.87
N LYS A 114 -11.52 -6.56 -0.69
CA LYS A 114 -12.92 -6.97 -0.47
C LYS A 114 -13.70 -5.84 0.19
N VAL A 115 -14.89 -5.59 -0.33
CA VAL A 115 -15.88 -4.72 0.30
C VAL A 115 -16.90 -5.61 1.00
N ARG A 116 -17.02 -5.45 2.32
CA ARG A 116 -18.03 -6.14 3.11
C ARG A 116 -18.98 -5.14 3.76
N MET A 117 -20.25 -5.49 3.85
CA MET A 117 -21.27 -4.66 4.48
C MET A 117 -21.93 -5.44 5.61
N ARG A 118 -22.18 -4.77 6.74
CA ARG A 118 -22.97 -5.36 7.83
C ARG A 118 -24.45 -5.15 7.57
N ILE A 119 -25.12 -6.18 7.07
CA ILE A 119 -26.53 -6.18 6.72
C ILE A 119 -27.28 -7.01 7.76
N PHE A 120 -28.23 -6.40 8.48
CA PHE A 120 -28.98 -7.04 9.58
C PHE A 120 -28.10 -7.76 10.63
N GLY A 121 -26.92 -7.19 10.91
CA GLY A 121 -25.97 -7.74 11.89
C GLY A 121 -24.93 -8.69 11.30
N GLU A 122 -25.11 -9.19 10.08
CA GLU A 122 -24.20 -10.13 9.43
C GLU A 122 -23.30 -9.45 8.41
N LEU A 123 -22.02 -9.84 8.40
CA LEU A 123 -21.01 -9.26 7.53
C LEU A 123 -20.97 -10.00 6.18
N GLN A 124 -21.48 -9.39 5.12
CA GLN A 124 -21.60 -9.98 3.79
C GLN A 124 -20.64 -9.33 2.81
N THR A 125 -19.99 -10.10 1.93
CA THR A 125 -19.15 -9.56 0.85
C THR A 125 -20.03 -9.09 -0.29
N VAL A 126 -19.87 -7.83 -0.71
CA VAL A 126 -20.66 -7.20 -1.78
C VAL A 126 -19.85 -6.92 -3.04
N ASP A 127 -18.52 -6.81 -2.92
CA ASP A 127 -17.62 -6.58 -4.04
C ASP A 127 -16.20 -7.08 -3.73
N GLU A 128 -15.44 -7.41 -4.77
CA GLU A 128 -14.04 -7.81 -4.69
C GLU A 128 -13.26 -7.25 -5.89
N ASP A 129 -12.07 -6.71 -5.65
CA ASP A 129 -11.23 -6.10 -6.69
C ASP A 129 -9.73 -6.23 -6.36
N GLN A 130 -8.88 -5.60 -7.16
CA GLN A 130 -7.44 -5.54 -6.95
C GLN A 130 -7.07 -4.66 -5.74
N PRO A 131 -6.04 -5.03 -4.95
CA PRO A 131 -5.60 -4.24 -3.79
C PRO A 131 -5.29 -2.77 -4.11
N ALA A 132 -4.75 -2.50 -5.30
CA ALA A 132 -4.44 -1.13 -5.74
C ALA A 132 -5.67 -0.21 -5.73
N LEU A 133 -6.83 -0.72 -6.14
CA LEU A 133 -8.08 0.04 -6.10
C LEU A 133 -8.50 0.30 -4.64
N GLY A 134 -8.43 -0.72 -3.78
CA GLY A 134 -8.77 -0.58 -2.36
C GLY A 134 -8.00 0.55 -1.68
N TYR A 135 -6.69 0.62 -1.92
CA TYR A 135 -5.85 1.71 -1.40
C TYR A 135 -6.27 3.09 -1.94
N SER A 136 -6.60 3.19 -3.24
CA SER A 136 -7.08 4.43 -3.85
C SER A 136 -8.41 4.90 -3.23
N LEU A 137 -9.34 3.98 -2.99
CA LEU A 137 -10.65 4.28 -2.40
C LEU A 137 -10.51 4.72 -0.93
N CYS A 138 -9.68 4.04 -0.14
CA CYS A 138 -9.43 4.43 1.26
C CYS A 138 -8.75 5.80 1.33
N ALA A 139 -7.72 6.03 0.51
CA ALA A 139 -7.06 7.33 0.45
C ALA A 139 -8.03 8.43 0.01
N THR A 140 -8.91 8.18 -0.95
CA THR A 140 -9.94 9.13 -1.38
C THR A 140 -10.93 9.45 -0.24
N ALA A 141 -11.38 8.42 0.47
CA ALA A 141 -12.33 8.56 1.57
C ALA A 141 -11.76 9.45 2.70
N ILE A 142 -10.49 9.25 3.05
CA ILE A 142 -9.81 10.04 4.09
C ILE A 142 -9.43 11.43 3.59
N LEU A 143 -8.76 11.54 2.44
CA LEU A 143 -8.11 12.78 2.01
C LEU A 143 -9.04 13.77 1.30
N SER A 144 -10.13 13.29 0.69
CA SER A 144 -11.03 14.14 -0.11
C SER A 144 -12.45 14.23 0.46
N MET A 145 -12.93 13.16 1.08
CA MET A 145 -14.33 13.01 1.48
C MET A 145 -14.59 13.32 2.97
N ALA A 146 -13.57 13.16 3.80
CA ALA A 146 -13.64 13.41 5.23
C ALA A 146 -13.27 14.84 5.62
N ASP A 147 -13.71 15.28 6.80
CA ASP A 147 -13.45 16.62 7.37
C ASP A 147 -12.10 16.69 8.11
N VAL A 148 -11.13 15.86 7.69
CA VAL A 148 -9.80 15.78 8.33
C VAL A 148 -8.79 16.68 7.62
N THR A 149 -7.83 17.19 8.41
CA THR A 149 -6.75 18.05 7.93
C THR A 149 -5.52 17.28 7.45
N GLU A 150 -5.59 15.95 7.38
CA GLU A 150 -4.44 15.13 6.99
C GLU A 150 -4.20 15.20 5.48
N THR A 151 -2.95 15.48 5.09
CA THR A 151 -2.55 15.62 3.69
C THR A 151 -2.09 14.29 3.06
N SER A 152 -2.06 13.23 3.86
CA SER A 152 -1.44 11.95 3.53
C SER A 152 -2.20 10.79 4.19
N PHE A 153 -2.40 9.71 3.43
CA PHE A 153 -2.98 8.46 3.90
C PHE A 153 -1.86 7.48 4.25
N PHE A 154 -1.97 6.83 5.40
CA PHE A 154 -0.99 5.92 5.98
C PHE A 154 -1.64 4.55 6.19
N PRO A 155 -1.60 3.64 5.19
CA PRO A 155 -2.35 2.39 5.24
C PRO A 155 -1.98 1.44 6.39
N GLN A 156 -0.77 1.58 6.94
CA GLN A 156 -0.30 0.76 8.08
C GLN A 156 -0.62 1.38 9.44
N ARG A 157 -1.30 2.52 9.47
CA ARG A 157 -1.66 3.24 10.70
C ARG A 157 -3.18 3.37 10.78
N GLU A 158 -3.72 3.18 11.98
CA GLU A 158 -5.13 3.49 12.24
C GLU A 158 -5.38 4.99 12.03
N GLN A 159 -6.35 5.30 11.17
CA GLN A 159 -6.78 6.66 10.85
C GLN A 159 -8.31 6.72 11.01
N ASP A 160 -8.77 7.55 11.95
CA ASP A 160 -10.19 7.85 12.14
C ASP A 160 -10.51 9.20 11.49
N ALA A 161 -11.57 9.21 10.69
CA ALA A 161 -12.03 10.41 10.01
C ALA A 161 -13.56 10.37 9.86
N ARG A 162 -14.19 11.53 10.04
CA ARG A 162 -15.63 11.70 9.81
C ARG A 162 -15.87 12.28 8.44
N LEU A 163 -16.88 11.78 7.72
CA LEU A 163 -17.30 12.34 6.45
C LEU A 163 -17.67 13.82 6.60
N SER A 164 -17.27 14.63 5.62
CA SER A 164 -17.54 16.07 5.65
C SER A 164 -19.05 16.35 5.67
N PRO A 165 -19.51 17.41 6.37
CA PRO A 165 -20.93 17.78 6.41
C PRO A 165 -21.54 18.02 5.02
N GLN A 166 -20.72 18.45 4.06
CA GLN A 166 -21.12 18.69 2.68
C GLN A 166 -21.44 17.38 1.96
N LEU A 167 -20.61 16.35 2.15
CA LEU A 167 -20.84 15.02 1.62
C LEU A 167 -22.02 14.34 2.31
N MET A 168 -22.15 14.47 3.63
CA MET A 168 -23.29 13.97 4.41
C MET A 168 -24.64 14.45 3.84
N ARG A 169 -24.70 15.70 3.37
CA ARG A 169 -25.89 16.24 2.69
C ARG A 169 -26.14 15.62 1.32
N LYS A 170 -25.10 15.32 0.55
CA LYS A 170 -25.22 14.65 -0.76
C LYS A 170 -25.74 13.22 -0.62
N ILE A 171 -25.37 12.50 0.43
CA ILE A 171 -25.79 11.11 0.70
C ILE A 171 -27.11 10.99 1.48
N GLY A 172 -27.76 12.12 1.81
CA GLY A 172 -29.10 12.12 2.43
C GLY A 172 -29.11 11.93 3.95
N GLY A 173 -28.04 12.28 4.65
CA GLY A 173 -27.99 12.29 6.13
C GLY A 173 -27.82 10.93 6.80
N PHE A 174 -27.71 9.85 6.02
CA PHE A 174 -27.33 8.51 6.49
C PHE A 174 -25.91 8.20 6.02
N ALA A 175 -24.97 8.04 6.96
CA ALA A 175 -23.64 7.52 6.66
C ALA A 175 -23.44 6.21 7.42
N PRO A 176 -23.22 5.08 6.72
CA PRO A 176 -22.69 3.90 7.37
C PRO A 176 -21.29 4.22 7.91
N ILE A 177 -20.98 3.63 9.07
CA ILE A 177 -19.72 3.88 9.77
C ILE A 177 -18.65 3.01 9.10
N PHE A 178 -17.49 3.60 8.82
CA PHE A 178 -16.28 2.82 8.55
C PHE A 178 -15.67 2.48 9.92
N PRO A 179 -15.63 1.21 10.33
CA PRO A 179 -14.90 0.85 11.53
C PRO A 179 -13.40 1.00 11.28
N ASP A 180 -12.69 1.37 12.35
CA ASP A 180 -11.35 1.95 12.45
C ASP A 180 -10.15 1.17 11.85
N THR A 181 -10.38 0.18 10.99
CA THR A 181 -9.33 -0.75 10.57
C THR A 181 -9.43 -1.13 9.10
N CYS A 182 -8.61 -0.48 8.28
CA CYS A 182 -8.10 -1.07 7.04
C CYS A 182 -7.08 -2.15 7.45
N TYR A 183 -7.47 -3.42 7.39
CA TYR A 183 -6.55 -4.56 7.49
C TYR A 183 -6.09 -4.99 6.11
#